data_AF-A0A2Z5ZJ09-F1
#
_entry.id   AF-A0A2Z5ZJ09-F1
#
_cell.length_a   1.000
_cell.length_b   1.000
_cell.length_c   1.000
_cell.angle_alpha   90.00
_cell.angle_beta   90.00
_cell.angle_gamma   90.00
#
_symmetry.space_group_name_H-M   'P 1'
#
loop_
_entity.id
_entity.type
_entity.pdbx_description
1 polymer ?
#
loop_
_entity_poly.entity_id
_entity_poly.type
_entity_poly.pdbx_seq_one_letter_code
_entity_poly.pdbx_strand_id
1 'polypeptide(L)'
;MLSHALRKNLAAVVGGVSLTVAPFVMAARAHAAPQTYPTCQAEQLSLTLDDEGGAFNGMSQSGTLLVVRNIGAGPCQIQPLPFVQFANATGHVLPVTRRAVGGPKPQPAMAAVAFMPEAELTARLHWVSGAVYDNAQCVSPATLVLALPSGSLSQPFARHMCAPAGATAFFDQMPLRPDTALPTAHPVAAPTATP
;
A
#
# COMPACT_ATOMS: atom_id res chain seq x y z
N MET A 1 18.41 -48.95 -67.55
CA MET A 1 19.04 -48.12 -66.52
C MET A 1 17.96 -47.71 -65.54
N LEU A 2 18.22 -48.05 -64.27
CA LEU A 2 17.58 -47.73 -62.98
C LEU A 2 16.15 -47.16 -62.97
N SER A 3 15.21 -47.59 -62.13
CA SER A 3 15.16 -48.67 -61.15
C SER A 3 13.75 -48.73 -60.56
N HIS A 4 13.23 -49.96 -60.44
CA HIS A 4 12.39 -50.49 -59.36
C HIS A 4 10.96 -49.91 -59.17
N ALA A 5 9.90 -50.67 -59.51
CA ALA A 5 9.36 -51.82 -58.75
C ALA A 5 8.50 -51.35 -57.55
N LEU A 6 7.43 -52.00 -57.09
CA LEU A 6 6.73 -53.23 -57.43
C LEU A 6 5.39 -53.19 -56.67
N ARG A 7 4.36 -53.82 -57.24
CA ARG A 7 3.30 -54.62 -56.59
C ARG A 7 2.40 -54.02 -55.48
N LYS A 8 1.14 -53.88 -55.89
CA LYS A 8 -0.09 -54.42 -55.28
C LYS A 8 0.11 -55.32 -54.04
N ASN A 9 -0.69 -55.09 -52.99
CA ASN A 9 -1.72 -56.04 -52.54
C ASN A 9 -2.64 -55.42 -51.47
N LEU A 10 -3.93 -55.72 -51.58
CA LEU A 10 -4.97 -55.41 -50.61
C LEU A 10 -4.73 -56.19 -49.30
N ALA A 11 -4.96 -55.54 -48.17
CA ALA A 11 -5.33 -56.22 -46.93
C ALA A 11 -6.31 -55.34 -46.15
N ALA A 12 -7.46 -55.93 -45.81
CA ALA A 12 -8.45 -55.37 -44.91
C ALA A 12 -7.88 -55.22 -43.49
N VAL A 13 -8.27 -54.17 -42.77
CA VAL A 13 -8.11 -54.12 -41.31
C VAL A 13 -9.47 -53.87 -40.66
N VAL A 14 -9.84 -54.90 -39.91
CA VAL A 14 -10.96 -55.05 -38.99
C VAL A 14 -10.72 -54.18 -37.75
N GLY A 15 -11.82 -53.84 -37.06
CA GLY A 15 -11.88 -52.82 -36.01
C GLY A 15 -10.95 -52.99 -34.80
N GLY A 16 -10.80 -51.87 -34.11
CA GLY A 16 -10.20 -51.76 -32.79
C GLY A 16 -10.50 -50.38 -32.22
N VAL A 17 -11.65 -50.24 -31.54
CA VAL A 17 -11.95 -49.06 -30.73
C VAL A 17 -10.95 -49.06 -29.58
N SER A 18 -9.91 -48.23 -29.68
CA SER A 18 -8.94 -48.04 -28.62
C SER A 18 -9.52 -47.04 -27.62
N LEU A 19 -10.08 -47.55 -26.54
CA LEU A 19 -10.54 -46.75 -25.40
C LEU A 19 -9.31 -46.19 -24.67
N THR A 20 -8.84 -45.00 -25.06
CA THR A 20 -7.81 -44.29 -24.29
C THR A 20 -8.46 -43.75 -23.01
N VAL A 21 -8.29 -44.49 -21.92
CA VAL A 21 -8.58 -43.98 -20.56
C VAL A 21 -7.55 -42.89 -20.27
N ALA A 22 -7.92 -41.63 -20.51
CA ALA A 22 -7.12 -40.49 -20.08
C ALA A 22 -7.15 -40.46 -18.54
N PRO A 23 -6.00 -40.49 -17.85
CA PRO A 23 -5.98 -40.31 -16.41
C PRO A 23 -6.47 -38.89 -16.11
N PHE A 24 -7.62 -38.80 -15.45
CA PHE A 24 -8.12 -37.55 -14.88
C PHE A 24 -7.16 -37.17 -13.75
N VAL A 25 -6.10 -36.43 -14.07
CA VAL A 25 -5.20 -35.86 -13.06
C VAL A 25 -5.99 -34.79 -12.34
N MET A 26 -6.57 -35.17 -11.21
CA MET A 26 -7.31 -34.30 -10.32
C MET A 26 -6.30 -33.32 -9.71
N ALA A 27 -6.10 -32.17 -10.38
CA ALA A 27 -5.28 -31.09 -9.88
C ALA A 27 -5.92 -30.54 -8.60
N ALA A 28 -5.47 -31.04 -7.45
CA ALA A 28 -5.84 -30.49 -6.17
C ALA A 28 -5.38 -29.02 -6.15
N ARG A 29 -6.35 -28.10 -6.16
CA ARG A 29 -6.08 -26.68 -5.88
C ARG A 29 -5.64 -26.60 -4.43
N ALA A 30 -4.33 -26.61 -4.21
CA ALA A 30 -3.75 -26.23 -2.93
C ALA A 30 -4.20 -24.80 -2.65
N HIS A 31 -5.12 -24.65 -1.72
CA HIS A 31 -5.49 -23.34 -1.21
C HIS A 31 -4.28 -22.87 -0.40
N ALA A 32 -3.55 -21.88 -0.92
CA ALA A 32 -2.45 -21.27 -0.19
C ALA A 32 -2.99 -20.81 1.16
N ALA A 33 -2.41 -21.32 2.26
CA ALA A 33 -2.78 -20.89 3.59
C ALA A 33 -2.58 -19.38 3.70
N PRO A 34 -3.49 -18.65 4.36
CA PRO A 34 -3.34 -17.22 4.57
C PRO A 34 -1.98 -16.95 5.18
N GLN A 35 -1.16 -16.15 4.49
CA GLN A 35 0.17 -15.79 4.95
C GLN A 35 0.03 -14.78 6.09
N THR A 36 0.42 -15.20 7.30
CA THR A 36 0.48 -14.30 8.45
C THR A 36 1.87 -13.69 8.52
N TYR A 37 1.96 -12.37 8.40
CA TYR A 37 3.20 -11.63 8.56
C TYR A 37 3.36 -11.09 9.98
N PRO A 38 4.58 -10.87 10.49
CA PRO A 38 4.76 -10.14 11.74
C PRO A 38 4.30 -8.69 11.61
N THR A 39 3.96 -8.03 12.72
CA THR A 39 3.70 -6.58 12.74
C THR A 39 4.96 -5.82 12.28
N CYS A 40 4.77 -4.77 11.49
CA CYS A 40 5.88 -3.91 11.08
C CYS A 40 6.54 -3.25 12.30
N GLN A 41 7.87 -3.25 12.30
CA GLN A 41 8.76 -2.57 13.24
C GLN A 41 9.02 -1.15 12.74
N ALA A 42 9.38 -0.21 13.60
CA ALA A 42 9.62 1.15 13.11
C ALA A 42 10.90 1.20 12.26
N GLU A 43 11.91 0.43 12.64
CA GLU A 43 13.25 0.42 12.04
C GLU A 43 13.29 -0.20 10.64
N GLN A 44 12.26 -0.98 10.27
CA GLN A 44 12.12 -1.53 8.91
C GLN A 44 11.35 -0.61 7.97
N LEU A 45 10.89 0.55 8.45
CA LEU A 45 10.09 1.48 7.67
C LEU A 45 10.83 2.81 7.52
N SER A 46 10.57 3.48 6.41
CA SER A 46 10.87 4.90 6.24
C SER A 46 9.58 5.68 6.12
N LEU A 47 9.62 6.94 6.54
CA LEU A 47 8.50 7.86 6.45
C LEU A 47 8.97 9.12 5.74
N THR A 48 8.20 9.57 4.75
CA THR A 48 8.39 10.86 4.08
C THR A 48 7.04 11.55 3.89
N LEU A 49 7.09 12.83 3.52
CA LEU A 49 5.92 13.60 3.13
C LEU A 49 6.09 14.06 1.69
N ASP A 50 5.06 13.84 0.87
CA ASP A 50 5.03 14.31 -0.51
C ASP A 50 3.84 15.24 -0.73
N ASP A 51 4.12 16.46 -1.18
CA ASP A 51 3.08 17.45 -1.47
C ASP A 51 2.48 17.32 -2.85
N GLU A 52 3.09 16.50 -3.72
CA GLU A 52 2.75 16.36 -5.14
C GLU A 52 2.61 17.74 -5.80
N GLY A 53 3.55 18.64 -5.54
CA GLY A 53 3.50 20.02 -6.05
C GLY A 53 2.33 20.86 -5.51
N GLY A 54 1.75 20.49 -4.38
CA GLY A 54 0.60 21.15 -3.78
C GLY A 54 -0.74 20.65 -4.30
N ALA A 55 -0.82 19.45 -4.90
CA ALA A 55 -2.05 18.85 -5.44
C ALA A 55 -3.20 18.74 -4.41
N PHE A 56 -2.87 18.78 -3.12
CA PHE A 56 -3.82 18.70 -2.01
C PHE A 56 -4.19 20.04 -1.39
N ASN A 57 -3.67 21.14 -1.94
CA ASN A 57 -3.93 22.48 -1.43
C ASN A 57 -5.18 23.08 -2.09
N GLY A 58 -5.85 23.95 -1.35
CA GLY A 58 -7.00 24.71 -1.81
C GLY A 58 -7.11 26.03 -1.07
N MET A 59 -8.21 26.74 -1.26
CA MET A 59 -8.46 27.99 -0.53
C MET A 59 -8.50 27.71 0.97
N SER A 60 -7.52 28.24 1.70
CA SER A 60 -7.36 28.06 3.16
C SER A 60 -7.28 26.60 3.63
N GLN A 61 -6.98 25.68 2.72
CA GLN A 61 -6.85 24.25 2.97
C GLN A 61 -5.49 23.78 2.46
N SER A 62 -4.90 22.84 3.18
CA SER A 62 -3.64 22.22 2.78
C SER A 62 -3.70 20.72 3.01
N GLY A 63 -2.83 20.01 2.29
CA GLY A 63 -2.68 18.58 2.45
C GLY A 63 -1.31 18.09 2.02
N THR A 64 -1.06 16.81 2.27
CA THR A 64 0.15 16.10 1.87
C THR A 64 -0.14 14.61 1.82
N LEU A 65 0.70 13.83 1.14
CA LEU A 65 0.77 12.40 1.30
C LEU A 65 1.75 12.06 2.42
N LEU A 66 1.27 11.28 3.38
CA LEU A 66 2.11 10.46 4.23
C LEU A 66 2.58 9.29 3.38
N VAL A 67 3.88 9.20 3.13
CA VAL A 67 4.49 8.13 2.33
C VAL A 67 5.30 7.22 3.25
N VAL A 68 4.86 5.98 3.38
CA VAL A 68 5.55 4.96 4.18
C VAL A 68 6.10 3.90 3.24
N ARG A 69 7.39 3.57 3.38
CA ARG A 69 8.04 2.54 2.56
C ARG A 69 8.67 1.48 3.47
N ASN A 70 8.49 0.21 3.11
CA ASN A 70 9.16 -0.90 3.79
C ASN A 70 10.59 -1.03 3.23
N ILE A 71 11.58 -0.67 4.04
CA ILE A 71 13.02 -0.78 3.72
C ILE A 71 13.65 -2.01 4.37
N GLY A 72 12.86 -2.83 5.06
CA GLY A 72 13.29 -4.09 5.64
C GLY A 72 13.36 -5.21 4.61
N ALA A 73 14.15 -6.24 4.93
CA ALA A 73 14.34 -7.40 4.05
C ALA A 73 13.12 -8.34 3.98
N GLY A 74 12.12 -8.17 4.86
CA GLY A 74 11.01 -9.11 5.01
C GLY A 74 9.63 -8.44 4.95
N PRO A 75 8.58 -9.20 4.60
CA PRO A 75 7.22 -8.71 4.65
C PRO A 75 6.75 -8.55 6.09
N CYS A 76 5.92 -7.54 6.33
CA CYS A 76 5.26 -7.29 7.61
C CYS A 76 3.79 -6.93 7.40
N GLN A 77 3.05 -6.67 8.48
CA GLN A 77 1.68 -6.15 8.42
C GLN A 77 1.53 -4.85 9.22
N ILE A 78 0.77 -3.91 8.69
CA ILE A 78 0.50 -2.61 9.30
C ILE A 78 -0.99 -2.32 9.34
N GLN A 79 -1.46 -1.67 10.41
CA GLN A 79 -2.83 -1.17 10.47
C GLN A 79 -3.02 -0.03 9.45
N PRO A 80 -4.09 -0.02 8.65
CA PRO A 80 -4.26 0.97 7.60
C PRO A 80 -4.53 2.38 8.13
N LEU A 81 -4.93 2.55 9.38
CA LEU A 81 -5.05 3.86 10.03
C LEU A 81 -4.10 3.93 11.23
N PRO A 82 -2.77 4.03 10.99
CA PRO A 82 -1.81 4.24 12.07
C PRO A 82 -2.07 5.58 12.74
N PHE A 83 -1.64 5.69 14.00
CA PHE A 83 -1.87 6.91 14.78
C PHE A 83 -0.84 7.98 14.37
N VAL A 84 -1.33 9.17 14.04
CA VAL A 84 -0.51 10.32 13.67
C VAL A 84 -0.58 11.35 14.78
N GLN A 85 0.58 11.74 15.29
CA GLN A 85 0.75 12.78 16.30
C GLN A 85 1.56 13.95 15.72
N PHE A 86 1.46 15.09 16.38
CA PHE A 86 2.18 16.29 16.01
C PHE A 86 2.92 16.82 17.24
N ALA A 87 4.16 17.24 17.07
CA ALA A 87 4.98 17.80 18.14
C ALA A 87 5.54 19.17 17.77
N ASN A 88 5.78 20.01 18.78
CA ASN A 88 6.47 21.28 18.60
C ASN A 88 7.99 21.06 18.48
N ALA A 89 8.75 22.16 18.31
CA ALA A 89 10.20 22.11 18.14
C ALA A 89 10.98 21.55 19.36
N THR A 90 10.37 21.52 20.55
CA THR A 90 10.97 20.95 21.76
C THR A 90 10.58 19.47 21.96
N GLY A 91 9.90 18.85 20.99
CA GLY A 91 9.43 17.47 21.07
C GLY A 91 8.17 17.27 21.91
N HIS A 92 7.53 18.35 22.39
CA HIS A 92 6.30 18.25 23.16
C HIS A 92 5.11 17.99 22.22
N VAL A 93 4.35 16.93 22.50
CA VAL A 93 3.16 16.56 21.73
C VAL A 93 2.09 17.64 21.86
N LEU A 94 1.53 18.05 20.73
CA LEU A 94 0.46 19.02 20.64
C LEU A 94 -0.91 18.31 20.74
N PRO A 95 -1.95 18.97 21.27
CA PRO A 95 -3.30 18.43 21.36
C PRO A 95 -4.03 18.46 20.00
N VAL A 96 -3.39 17.88 18.99
CA VAL A 96 -3.85 17.80 17.60
C VAL A 96 -4.27 16.37 17.33
N THR A 97 -5.54 16.19 16.98
CA THR A 97 -6.17 14.89 16.76
C THR A 97 -6.80 14.83 15.37
N ARG A 98 -6.95 13.59 14.89
CA ARG A 98 -7.67 13.28 13.66
C ARG A 98 -9.16 13.48 13.88
N ARG A 99 -9.85 14.12 12.92
CA ARG A 99 -11.31 14.17 12.87
C ARG A 99 -11.89 12.76 12.77
N ALA A 100 -12.93 12.48 13.55
CA ALA A 100 -13.57 11.17 13.53
C ALA A 100 -14.10 10.86 12.13
N VAL A 101 -13.64 9.74 11.55
CA VAL A 101 -14.07 9.29 10.23
C VAL A 101 -15.42 8.60 10.40
N GLY A 102 -16.53 9.28 10.14
CA GLY A 102 -17.86 8.66 10.05
C GLY A 102 -18.74 8.71 11.30
N GLY A 103 -19.02 9.91 11.82
CA GLY A 103 -20.15 10.13 12.76
C GLY A 103 -20.16 9.26 14.02
N PRO A 104 -21.29 9.17 14.76
CA PRO A 104 -21.37 8.46 16.04
C PRO A 104 -21.38 6.92 15.94
N LYS A 105 -21.32 6.35 14.73
CA LYS A 105 -21.45 4.90 14.54
C LYS A 105 -20.07 4.23 14.59
N PRO A 106 -19.92 3.07 15.25
CA PRO A 106 -18.66 2.32 15.21
C PRO A 106 -18.27 1.98 13.76
N GLN A 107 -17.09 2.41 13.32
CA GLN A 107 -16.52 1.92 12.06
C GLN A 107 -16.12 0.45 12.23
N PRO A 108 -16.36 -0.39 11.21
CA PRO A 108 -15.79 -1.73 11.16
C PRO A 108 -14.27 -1.65 11.32
N ALA A 109 -13.70 -2.55 12.12
CA ALA A 109 -12.26 -2.69 12.23
C ALA A 109 -11.68 -2.99 10.83
N MET A 110 -10.69 -2.20 10.41
CA MET A 110 -10.03 -2.43 9.14
C MET A 110 -9.00 -3.55 9.31
N ALA A 111 -8.94 -4.48 8.36
CA ALA A 111 -7.92 -5.53 8.35
C ALA A 111 -6.52 -4.92 8.15
N ALA A 112 -5.52 -5.52 8.79
CA ALA A 112 -4.13 -5.16 8.56
C ALA A 112 -3.73 -5.41 7.09
N VAL A 113 -2.86 -4.56 6.57
CA VAL A 113 -2.36 -4.62 5.19
C VAL A 113 -1.00 -5.31 5.20
N ALA A 114 -0.83 -6.31 4.34
CA ALA A 114 0.47 -6.91 4.07
C ALA A 114 1.37 -5.88 3.39
N PHE A 115 2.57 -5.69 3.93
CA PHE A 115 3.51 -4.68 3.51
C PHE A 115 4.81 -5.36 3.08
N MET A 116 4.91 -5.60 1.77
CA MET A 116 6.04 -6.30 1.17
C MET A 116 7.32 -5.44 1.21
N PRO A 117 8.52 -6.05 1.20
CA PRO A 117 9.78 -5.32 1.04
C PRO A 117 9.73 -4.39 -0.18
N GLU A 118 10.33 -3.21 -0.06
CA GLU A 118 10.42 -2.17 -1.09
C GLU A 118 9.08 -1.59 -1.57
N ALA A 119 7.95 -2.08 -1.05
CA ALA A 119 6.65 -1.52 -1.37
C ALA A 119 6.46 -0.16 -0.67
N GLU A 120 5.47 0.57 -1.15
CA GLU A 120 5.07 1.86 -0.61
C GLU A 120 3.57 1.86 -0.31
N LEU A 121 3.22 2.42 0.84
CA LEU A 121 1.85 2.73 1.23
C LEU A 121 1.72 4.23 1.44
N THR A 122 0.66 4.81 0.90
CA THR A 122 0.39 6.26 1.01
C THR A 122 -0.94 6.52 1.70
N ALA A 123 -1.00 7.63 2.45
CA ALA A 123 -2.21 8.13 3.07
C ALA A 123 -2.29 9.65 2.93
N ARG A 124 -3.38 10.16 2.38
CA ARG A 124 -3.62 11.60 2.35
C ARG A 124 -3.91 12.13 3.74
N LEU A 125 -3.21 13.20 4.11
CA LEU A 125 -3.54 14.08 5.22
C LEU A 125 -4.09 15.40 4.68
N HIS A 126 -5.13 15.93 5.31
CA HIS A 126 -5.76 17.19 4.89
C HIS A 126 -6.22 18.00 6.10
N TRP A 127 -6.00 19.31 6.08
CA TRP A 127 -6.34 20.22 7.18
C TRP A 127 -6.62 21.64 6.67
N VAL A 128 -7.25 22.44 7.53
CA VAL A 128 -7.43 23.87 7.30
C VAL A 128 -6.13 24.58 7.63
N SER A 129 -5.59 25.35 6.69
CA SER A 129 -4.33 26.09 6.86
C SER A 129 -4.53 27.61 7.01
N GLY A 130 -5.75 28.12 6.80
CA GLY A 130 -6.08 29.54 6.98
C GLY A 130 -7.05 29.79 8.15
N ALA A 131 -7.07 31.03 8.64
CA ALA A 131 -8.03 31.48 9.64
C ALA A 131 -9.43 31.70 9.03
N VAL A 132 -10.12 30.60 8.73
CA VAL A 132 -11.51 30.61 8.20
C VAL A 132 -12.57 30.53 9.30
N TYR A 133 -12.14 30.35 10.55
CA TYR A 133 -13.02 30.27 11.70
C TYR A 133 -12.93 31.57 12.50
N ASP A 134 -14.08 32.05 12.98
CA ASP A 134 -14.11 33.09 14.00
C ASP A 134 -13.41 32.56 15.27
N ASN A 135 -12.45 33.34 15.78
CA ASN A 135 -11.60 32.93 16.90
C ASN A 135 -10.85 31.60 16.63
N ALA A 136 -10.38 31.38 15.40
CA ALA A 136 -9.59 30.20 15.05
C ALA A 136 -8.46 29.97 16.05
N GLN A 137 -8.27 28.72 16.45
CA GLN A 137 -7.02 28.29 17.07
C GLN A 137 -6.14 27.71 15.99
N CYS A 138 -4.89 28.14 15.96
CA CYS A 138 -3.94 27.63 14.99
C CYS A 138 -2.64 27.22 15.67
N VAL A 139 -2.02 26.18 15.13
CA VAL A 139 -0.77 25.60 15.59
C VAL A 139 0.16 25.40 14.40
N SER A 140 1.47 25.39 14.66
CA SER A 140 2.49 25.10 13.65
C SER A 140 3.41 24.00 14.18
N PRO A 141 3.02 22.72 14.06
CA PRO A 141 3.87 21.62 14.52
C PRO A 141 5.18 21.59 13.76
N ALA A 142 6.27 21.35 14.48
CA ALA A 142 7.58 21.17 13.88
C ALA A 142 7.71 19.76 13.27
N THR A 143 7.14 18.76 13.94
CA THR A 143 7.32 17.34 13.60
C THR A 143 5.98 16.62 13.51
N LEU A 144 5.85 15.77 12.50
CA LEU A 144 4.83 14.73 12.42
C LEU A 144 5.44 13.42 12.92
N VAL A 145 4.70 12.71 13.78
CA VAL A 145 5.11 11.41 14.34
C VAL A 145 4.09 10.36 13.95
N LEU A 146 4.53 9.33 13.25
CA LEU A 146 3.74 8.14 12.96
C LEU A 146 4.01 7.10 14.05
N ALA A 147 3.02 6.88 14.92
CA ALA A 147 3.10 5.90 16.00
C ALA A 147 2.66 4.52 15.53
N LEU A 148 3.50 3.54 15.80
CA LEU A 148 3.31 2.12 15.53
C LEU A 148 3.36 1.35 16.85
N PRO A 149 2.80 0.13 16.95
CA PRO A 149 2.93 -0.68 18.16
C PRO A 149 4.39 -0.96 18.56
N SER A 150 5.29 -0.96 17.59
CA SER A 150 6.72 -1.23 17.73
C SER A 150 7.58 -0.01 18.10
N GLY A 151 7.05 1.20 17.95
CA GLY A 151 7.87 2.42 18.02
C GLY A 151 7.26 3.55 17.20
N SER A 152 8.09 4.49 16.76
CA SER A 152 7.59 5.65 16.01
C SER A 152 8.57 6.12 14.95
N LEU A 153 8.02 6.64 13.86
CA LEU A 153 8.76 7.32 12.80
C LEU A 153 8.47 8.82 12.90
N SER A 154 9.45 9.65 12.62
CA SER A 154 9.29 11.12 12.66
C SER A 154 9.69 11.73 11.33
N GLN A 155 8.98 12.79 10.94
CA GLN A 155 9.32 13.64 9.80
C GLN A 155 9.14 15.12 10.15
N PRO A 156 10.04 16.00 9.66
CA PRO A 156 9.77 17.42 9.65
C PRO A 156 8.42 17.71 9.00
N PHE A 157 7.61 18.53 9.64
CA PHE A 157 6.30 18.93 9.16
C PHE A 157 6.27 20.43 8.86
N ALA A 158 6.48 21.26 9.89
CA ALA A 158 6.59 22.72 9.79
C ALA A 158 5.43 23.39 9.02
N ARG A 159 4.18 22.90 9.19
CA ARG A 159 3.00 23.44 8.50
C ARG A 159 2.00 24.06 9.46
N HIS A 160 1.29 25.07 8.97
CA HIS A 160 0.25 25.73 9.74
C HIS A 160 -1.07 24.96 9.67
N MET A 161 -1.70 24.75 10.81
CA MET A 161 -2.97 24.05 10.96
C MET A 161 -3.91 24.87 11.83
N CYS A 162 -5.16 25.01 11.40
CA CYS A 162 -6.20 25.74 12.12
C CYS A 162 -7.43 24.86 12.38
N ALA A 163 -8.12 25.16 13.47
CA ALA A 163 -9.39 24.56 13.85
C ALA A 163 -10.29 25.60 14.54
N PRO A 164 -11.59 25.35 14.70
CA PRO A 164 -12.46 26.20 15.52
C PRO A 164 -11.93 26.30 16.96
N ALA A 165 -12.21 27.41 17.66
CA ALA A 165 -11.83 27.59 19.07
C ALA A 165 -12.23 26.38 19.95
N GLY A 166 -11.33 25.92 20.82
CA GLY A 166 -11.55 24.79 21.73
C GLY A 166 -11.54 23.38 21.11
N ALA A 167 -11.59 23.23 19.79
CA ALA A 167 -11.45 21.95 19.10
C ALA A 167 -10.03 21.36 19.15
N THR A 168 -9.91 20.05 19.31
CA THR A 168 -8.62 19.34 19.16
C THR A 168 -8.52 18.60 17.84
N ALA A 169 -9.56 18.60 17.01
CA ALA A 169 -9.62 17.85 15.76
C ALA A 169 -9.25 18.73 14.56
N PHE A 170 -8.00 18.65 14.09
CA PHE A 170 -7.47 19.57 13.06
C PHE A 170 -7.39 18.98 11.66
N PHE A 171 -7.26 17.65 11.53
CA PHE A 171 -6.95 17.03 10.25
C PHE A 171 -7.78 15.79 9.97
N ASP A 172 -7.96 15.50 8.68
CA ASP A 172 -8.44 14.22 8.18
C ASP A 172 -7.27 13.37 7.71
N GLN A 173 -7.41 12.05 7.82
CA GLN A 173 -6.44 11.07 7.35
C GLN A 173 -7.18 9.97 6.60
N MET A 174 -6.79 9.73 5.36
CA MET A 174 -7.20 8.55 4.63
C MET A 174 -6.43 7.32 5.13
N PRO A 175 -7.01 6.12 5.06
CA PRO A 175 -6.25 4.90 5.33
C PRO A 175 -5.07 4.76 4.36
N LEU A 176 -3.96 4.20 4.85
CA LEU A 176 -2.83 3.72 4.06
C LEU A 176 -3.33 2.75 2.99
N ARG A 177 -2.87 2.98 1.76
CA ARG A 177 -3.16 2.13 0.60
C ARG A 177 -1.87 1.94 -0.20
N PRO A 178 -1.72 0.82 -0.92
CA PRO A 178 -0.63 0.67 -1.87
C PRO A 178 -0.58 1.86 -2.81
N ASP A 179 0.61 2.43 -3.00
CA ASP A 179 0.79 3.42 -4.04
C ASP A 179 0.53 2.75 -5.40
N THR A 180 -0.46 3.28 -6.13
CA THR A 180 -0.82 2.78 -7.46
C THR A 180 0.01 3.42 -8.57
N ALA A 181 0.90 4.37 -8.26
CA ALA A 181 1.75 5.03 -9.25
C ALA A 181 2.91 4.14 -9.77
N LEU A 182 3.14 2.96 -9.18
CA LEU A 182 4.05 1.95 -9.72
C LEU A 182 3.30 0.66 -10.12
N PRO A 183 3.09 0.39 -11.42
CA PRO A 183 3.00 -1.00 -11.84
C PRO A 183 4.36 -1.65 -11.56
N THR A 184 4.32 -2.85 -10.97
CA THR A 184 5.45 -3.78 -10.92
C THR A 184 5.92 -4.10 -12.34
N ALA A 185 6.72 -3.21 -12.94
CA ALA A 185 7.38 -3.45 -14.21
C ALA A 185 8.68 -4.21 -13.94
N HIS A 186 8.58 -5.53 -13.77
CA HIS A 186 9.66 -6.43 -14.14
C HIS A 186 9.14 -7.50 -15.09
N PRO A 187 9.28 -7.29 -16.40
CA PRO A 187 9.65 -8.36 -17.31
C PRO A 187 11.17 -8.32 -17.50
N VAL A 188 11.84 -9.32 -16.95
CA VAL A 188 13.20 -9.68 -17.37
C VAL A 188 13.08 -10.18 -18.81
N ALA A 189 13.58 -9.41 -19.78
CA ALA A 189 13.91 -9.95 -21.10
C ALA A 189 15.36 -10.40 -21.08
N ALA A 190 15.56 -11.68 -21.44
CA ALA A 190 16.84 -12.39 -21.43
C ALA A 190 17.93 -11.73 -22.28
N PRO A 191 19.23 -11.95 -21.97
CA PRO A 191 20.32 -11.48 -22.81
C PRO A 191 20.27 -12.18 -24.16
N THR A 192 20.22 -11.41 -25.24
CA THR A 192 20.44 -11.94 -26.58
C THR A 192 21.94 -12.17 -26.74
N ALA A 193 22.36 -13.42 -26.62
CA ALA A 193 23.68 -13.86 -27.03
C ALA A 193 23.76 -13.94 -28.57
N THR A 194 24.83 -13.32 -29.07
CA THR A 194 25.58 -13.35 -30.36
C THR A 194 25.51 -14.70 -31.13
N PRO A 195 25.86 -14.78 -32.44
CA PRO A 195 26.65 -13.83 -33.25
C PRO A 195 25.99 -13.22 -34.48
#